data_AF-A0A849E378-F1
#
_entry.id   AF-A0A849E378-F1
#
_cell.length_a   1.000
_cell.length_b   1.000
_cell.length_c   1.000
_cell.angle_alpha   90.00
_cell.angle_beta   90.00
_cell.angle_gamma   90.00
#
_symmetry.space_group_name_H-M   'P 1'
#
loop_
_entity.id
_entity.type
_entity.pdbx_description
1 polymer ?
#
loop_
_entity_poly.entity_id
_entity_poly.type
_entity_poly.pdbx_seq_one_letter_code
_entity_poly.pdbx_strand_id
1 'polypeptide(L)'
;MADYESSVRVSVVAHSLYLANLLFTGVTLIILLVVYKHYYSKVPALMQAHLRQATAGAIITSLIFLILNSIIYTFVGYFSVSGLVVLEVYYMFIVPLCVIPGIIGLTKALKGQSYYYPLIGRLVS
;
A
#
# COMPACT_ATOMS: atom_id res chain seq x y z
N MET A 1 25.09 -11.02 -8.59
CA MET A 1 24.86 -10.93 -7.12
C MET A 1 24.41 -9.54 -6.71
N ALA A 2 25.13 -8.46 -7.07
CA ALA A 2 24.74 -7.07 -6.76
C ALA A 2 23.35 -6.67 -7.30
N ASP A 3 22.97 -7.15 -8.48
CA ASP A 3 21.66 -6.85 -9.10
C ASP A 3 20.47 -7.58 -8.45
N TYR A 4 20.76 -8.70 -7.77
CA TYR A 4 19.76 -9.45 -7.01
C TYR A 4 19.48 -8.75 -5.66
N GLU A 5 20.52 -8.32 -4.95
CA GLU A 5 20.36 -7.56 -3.71
C GLU A 5 19.69 -6.20 -3.94
N SER A 6 20.06 -5.48 -5.02
CA SER A 6 19.41 -4.22 -5.38
C SER A 6 17.92 -4.42 -5.64
N SER A 7 17.57 -5.50 -6.35
CA SER A 7 16.20 -5.89 -6.62
C SER A 7 15.44 -6.17 -5.32
N VAL A 8 15.92 -7.07 -4.46
CA VAL A 8 15.26 -7.37 -3.17
C VAL A 8 15.02 -6.11 -2.34
N ARG A 9 16.00 -5.20 -2.28
CA ARG A 9 15.87 -3.93 -1.57
C ARG A 9 14.71 -3.08 -2.10
N VAL A 10 14.53 -2.98 -3.42
CA VAL A 10 13.41 -2.22 -4.01
C VAL A 10 12.07 -2.82 -3.63
N SER A 11 11.93 -4.16 -3.60
CA SER A 11 10.69 -4.83 -3.19
C SER A 11 10.34 -4.55 -1.74
N VAL A 12 11.35 -4.60 -0.86
CA VAL A 12 11.20 -4.33 0.57
C VAL A 12 10.77 -2.88 0.76
N VAL A 13 11.46 -1.93 0.13
CA VAL A 13 11.12 -0.50 0.19
C VAL A 13 9.69 -0.25 -0.30
N ALA A 14 9.27 -0.89 -1.40
CA ALA A 14 7.91 -0.74 -1.93
C ALA A 14 6.84 -1.18 -0.90
N HIS A 15 7.03 -2.33 -0.26
CA HIS A 15 6.09 -2.83 0.75
C HIS A 15 6.17 -2.05 2.07
N SER A 16 7.35 -1.57 2.46
CA SER A 16 7.50 -0.68 3.61
C SER A 16 6.78 0.65 3.37
N LEU A 17 6.87 1.22 2.17
CA LEU A 17 6.13 2.42 1.78
C LEU A 17 4.62 2.16 1.72
N TYR A 18 4.19 1.00 1.23
CA TYR A 18 2.78 0.61 1.31
C TYR A 18 2.27 0.59 2.76
N LEU A 19 2.99 -0.06 3.67
CA LEU A 19 2.63 -0.11 5.09
C LEU A 19 2.64 1.29 5.73
N ALA A 20 3.64 2.11 5.42
CA ALA A 20 3.69 3.49 5.88
C ALA A 20 2.53 4.34 5.31
N ASN A 21 2.05 4.05 4.10
CA ASN A 21 0.89 4.74 3.52
C ASN A 21 -0.42 4.48 4.28
N LEU A 22 -0.53 3.35 4.99
CA LEU A 22 -1.69 3.06 5.85
C LEU A 22 -1.75 3.99 7.08
N LEU A 23 -0.59 4.47 7.54
CA LEU A 23 -0.48 5.37 8.69
C LEU A 23 -0.45 6.84 8.25
N PHE A 24 0.36 7.13 7.23
CA PHE A 24 0.61 8.47 6.71
C PHE A 24 0.22 8.52 5.23
N THR A 25 -1.09 8.41 4.99
CA THR A 25 -1.67 8.47 3.65
C THR A 25 -1.34 9.82 2.99
N GLY A 26 -1.00 9.79 1.71
CA GLY A 26 -0.68 11.00 0.94
C GLY A 26 0.80 11.10 0.61
N VAL A 27 1.64 11.57 1.55
CA VAL A 27 3.09 11.75 1.31
C VAL A 27 3.73 10.43 0.93
N THR A 28 3.39 9.35 1.63
CA THR A 28 3.96 8.03 1.37
C THR A 28 3.53 7.48 0.01
N LEU A 29 2.28 7.72 -0.40
CA LEU A 29 1.80 7.37 -1.74
C LEU A 29 2.60 8.10 -2.82
N ILE A 30 2.86 9.41 -2.64
CA ILE A 30 3.64 10.20 -3.60
C ILE A 30 5.05 9.62 -3.73
N ILE A 31 5.72 9.33 -2.59
CA ILE A 31 7.05 8.71 -2.59
C ILE A 31 7.00 7.36 -3.32
N LEU A 32 6.02 6.51 -3.04
CA LEU A 32 5.88 5.21 -3.68
C LEU A 32 5.64 5.33 -5.20
N LEU A 33 4.85 6.31 -5.65
CA LEU A 33 4.64 6.56 -7.08
C LEU A 33 5.92 7.05 -7.77
N VAL A 34 6.74 7.86 -7.10
CA VAL A 34 8.06 8.27 -7.60
C VAL A 34 8.98 7.05 -7.73
N VAL A 35 9.03 6.20 -6.69
CA VAL A 35 9.80 4.95 -6.71
C VAL A 35 9.31 4.02 -7.83
N TYR A 36 7.98 3.86 -7.97
CA TYR A 36 7.36 3.10 -9.04
C TYR A 36 7.85 3.59 -10.40
N LYS A 37 7.68 4.88 -10.71
CA LYS A 37 8.07 5.45 -12.00
C LYS A 37 9.58 5.33 -12.26
N HIS A 38 10.41 5.50 -11.24
CA HIS A 38 11.87 5.48 -11.42
C HIS A 38 12.43 4.06 -11.64
N TYR A 39 11.87 3.06 -10.96
CA TYR A 39 12.44 1.70 -10.93
C TYR A 39 11.67 0.68 -11.77
N TYR A 40 10.42 0.92 -12.15
CA TYR A 40 9.58 -0.08 -12.84
C TYR A 40 10.24 -0.68 -14.09
N SER A 41 10.79 0.16 -14.97
CA SER A 41 11.45 -0.31 -16.21
C SER A 41 12.89 -0.81 -16.01
N LYS A 42 13.47 -0.61 -14.82
CA LYS A 42 14.87 -0.92 -14.52
C LYS A 42 15.04 -2.23 -13.75
N VAL A 43 13.96 -2.81 -13.25
CA VAL A 43 13.99 -3.99 -12.40
C VAL A 43 13.42 -5.23 -13.11
N PRO A 44 13.84 -6.45 -12.74
CA PRO A 44 13.33 -7.69 -13.32
C PRO A 44 11.82 -7.87 -13.17
N ALA A 45 11.18 -8.66 -14.03
CA ALA A 45 9.72 -8.89 -14.03
C ALA A 45 9.15 -9.29 -12.66
N LEU A 46 9.90 -10.11 -11.91
CA LEU A 46 9.55 -10.51 -10.54
C LEU A 46 9.39 -9.30 -9.60
N MET A 47 10.28 -8.33 -9.71
CA MET A 47 10.31 -7.12 -8.90
C MET A 47 9.22 -6.14 -9.31
N GLN A 48 8.93 -6.07 -10.61
CA GLN A 48 7.82 -5.27 -11.14
C GLN A 48 6.48 -5.71 -10.55
N ALA A 49 6.29 -7.02 -10.33
CA ALA A 49 5.09 -7.55 -9.70
C ALA A 49 4.92 -7.03 -8.26
N HIS A 50 5.96 -7.10 -7.44
CA HIS A 50 5.96 -6.57 -6.06
C HIS A 50 5.72 -5.06 -6.03
N LEU A 51 6.37 -4.32 -6.92
CA LEU A 51 6.24 -2.86 -7.03
C LEU A 51 4.82 -2.46 -7.46
N ARG A 52 4.24 -3.17 -8.44
CA ARG A 52 2.86 -2.97 -8.90
C ARG A 52 1.85 -3.32 -7.80
N GLN A 53 2.06 -4.40 -7.08
CA GLN A 53 1.19 -4.84 -5.98
C GLN A 53 1.18 -3.85 -4.81
N ALA A 54 2.36 -3.44 -4.34
CA ALA A 54 2.47 -2.45 -3.26
C ALA A 54 1.85 -1.10 -3.68
N THR A 55 2.08 -0.67 -4.92
CA THR A 55 1.54 0.59 -5.45
C THR A 55 0.02 0.51 -5.62
N ALA A 56 -0.51 -0.56 -6.20
CA ALA A 56 -1.95 -0.77 -6.34
C ALA A 56 -2.63 -0.82 -4.96
N GLY A 57 -2.04 -1.55 -4.02
CA GLY A 57 -2.50 -1.57 -2.63
C GLY A 57 -2.55 -0.18 -2.03
N ALA A 58 -1.49 0.62 -2.17
CA ALA A 58 -1.43 1.98 -1.63
C ALA A 58 -2.47 2.91 -2.28
N ILE A 59 -2.69 2.80 -3.59
CA ILE A 59 -3.71 3.59 -4.29
C ILE A 59 -5.10 3.22 -3.77
N ILE A 60 -5.43 1.93 -3.72
CA ILE A 60 -6.74 1.44 -3.25
C ILE A 60 -6.99 1.93 -1.81
N THR A 61 -6.03 1.77 -0.90
CA THR A 61 -6.22 2.18 0.50
C THR A 61 -6.34 3.68 0.65
N SER A 62 -5.59 4.46 -0.15
CA SER A 62 -5.72 5.92 -0.18
C SER A 62 -7.07 6.39 -0.73
N LEU A 63 -7.60 5.70 -1.76
CA LEU A 63 -8.92 5.99 -2.31
C LEU A 63 -10.03 5.68 -1.30
N ILE A 64 -9.96 4.54 -0.61
CA ILE A 64 -10.93 4.19 0.43
C ILE A 64 -10.90 5.25 1.55
N PHE A 65 -9.70 5.65 1.99
CA PHE A 65 -9.54 6.73 2.97
C PHE A 65 -10.19 8.05 2.47
N LEU A 66 -9.90 8.48 1.24
CA LEU A 66 -10.45 9.73 0.70
C LEU A 66 -11.98 9.71 0.57
N ILE A 67 -12.53 8.60 0.09
CA ILE A 67 -13.99 8.42 -0.07
C ILE A 67 -14.68 8.53 1.28
N LEU A 68 -14.18 7.84 2.31
CA LEU A 68 -14.79 7.87 3.64
C LEU A 68 -14.65 9.21 4.32
N ASN A 69 -13.50 9.86 4.19
CA ASN A 69 -13.33 11.23 4.68
C ASN A 69 -14.34 12.18 4.00
N SER A 70 -14.56 12.03 2.69
CA SER A 70 -15.53 12.84 1.94
C SER A 70 -16.97 12.59 2.40
N ILE A 71 -17.34 11.33 2.70
CA ILE A 71 -18.65 10.97 3.24
C ILE A 71 -18.85 11.60 4.62
N ILE A 72 -17.88 11.47 5.52
CA ILE A 72 -17.95 12.04 6.87
C ILE A 72 -18.07 13.56 6.80
N TYR A 73 -17.31 14.21 5.91
CA TYR A 73 -17.39 15.65 5.68
C TYR A 73 -18.79 16.09 5.27
N THR A 74 -19.42 15.36 4.34
CA THR A 74 -20.69 15.74 3.74
C THR A 74 -21.89 15.46 4.65
N PHE A 75 -21.89 14.33 5.38
CA PHE A 75 -23.07 13.85 6.10
C PHE A 75 -23.04 14.08 7.62
N VAL A 76 -21.85 14.09 8.25
CA VAL A 76 -21.72 14.13 9.71
C VAL A 76 -21.06 15.44 10.19
N GLY A 77 -20.15 15.98 9.38
CA GLY A 77 -19.33 17.15 9.71
C GLY A 77 -18.14 16.79 10.60
N TYR A 78 -16.94 17.27 10.24
CA TYR A 78 -15.69 16.95 10.93
C TYR A 78 -15.59 17.49 12.37
N PHE A 79 -16.36 18.53 12.68
CA PHE A 79 -16.35 19.16 14.00
C PHE A 79 -17.23 18.44 15.02
N SER A 80 -17.95 17.38 14.60
CA SER A 80 -18.75 16.55 15.49
C SER A 80 -17.91 15.40 16.06
N VAL A 81 -18.01 15.17 17.37
CA VAL A 81 -17.40 14.01 18.05
C VAL A 81 -17.84 12.70 17.39
N SER A 82 -19.10 12.61 16.95
CA SER A 82 -19.64 11.44 16.26
C SER A 82 -18.91 11.15 14.94
N GLY A 83 -18.53 12.18 14.19
CA GLY A 83 -17.77 12.03 12.94
C GLY A 83 -16.37 11.49 13.18
N LEU A 84 -15.70 11.98 14.23
CA LEU A 84 -14.38 11.49 14.64
C LEU A 84 -14.43 10.04 15.13
N VAL A 85 -15.44 9.67 15.93
CA VAL A 85 -15.63 8.28 16.39
C VAL A 85 -15.87 7.33 15.22
N VAL A 86 -16.72 7.72 14.24
CA VAL A 86 -16.96 6.90 13.04
C VAL A 86 -15.68 6.72 12.23
N LEU A 87 -14.89 7.78 12.06
CA LEU A 87 -13.60 7.72 11.37
C LEU A 87 -12.64 6.75 12.06
N GLU A 88 -12.55 6.82 13.39
CA GLU A 88 -11.65 5.97 14.19
C GLU A 88 -12.08 4.50 14.17
N VAL A 89 -13.37 4.21 14.31
CA VAL A 89 -13.91 2.85 14.18
C VAL A 89 -13.58 2.25 12.81
N TYR A 90 -13.76 3.02 11.73
CA TYR A 90 -13.34 2.58 10.39
C TYR A 90 -11.86 2.23 10.35
N TYR A 91 -11.00 3.11 10.87
CA TYR A 91 -9.55 2.90 10.90
C TYR A 91 -9.19 1.60 11.63
N MET A 92 -9.85 1.33 12.75
CA MET A 92 -9.61 0.16 13.58
C MET A 92 -9.95 -1.17 12.89
N PHE A 93 -10.88 -1.19 11.93
CA PHE A 93 -11.24 -2.39 11.18
C PHE A 93 -10.52 -2.51 9.83
N ILE A 94 -10.52 -1.44 9.04
CA ILE A 94 -10.05 -1.53 7.64
C ILE A 94 -8.53 -1.49 7.55
N VAL A 95 -7.85 -0.70 8.40
CA VAL A 95 -6.39 -0.66 8.35
C VAL A 95 -5.77 -2.01 8.67
N PRO A 96 -6.13 -2.74 9.74
CA PRO A 96 -5.57 -4.06 10.00
C PRO A 96 -5.80 -5.07 8.86
N LEU A 97 -6.98 -5.04 8.22
CA LEU A 97 -7.26 -5.89 7.06
C LEU A 97 -6.33 -5.61 5.88
N CYS A 98 -5.86 -4.38 5.73
CA CYS A 98 -4.86 -3.98 4.73
C CYS A 98 -3.41 -4.20 5.19
N VAL A 99 -3.13 -4.11 6.50
CA VAL A 99 -1.80 -4.40 7.05
C VAL A 99 -1.39 -5.85 6.81
N ILE A 100 -2.32 -6.80 7.01
CA ILE A 100 -2.06 -8.24 6.80
C ILE A 100 -1.46 -8.53 5.43
N PRO A 101 -2.10 -8.16 4.30
CA PRO A 101 -1.51 -8.34 2.99
C PRO A 101 -0.13 -7.67 2.88
N GLY A 102 0.02 -6.43 3.35
CA GLY A 102 1.30 -5.70 3.32
C GLY A 102 2.45 -6.43 3.99
N ILE A 103 2.21 -7.00 5.18
CA ILE A 103 3.20 -7.78 5.93
C ILE A 103 3.56 -9.07 5.19
N ILE A 104 2.59 -9.75 4.58
CA ILE A 104 2.87 -10.97 3.81
C ILE A 104 3.73 -10.63 2.59
N GLY A 105 3.38 -9.57 1.86
CA GLY A 105 4.17 -9.09 0.73
C GLY A 105 5.60 -8.69 1.14
N LEU A 106 5.75 -7.96 2.25
CA LEU A 106 7.05 -7.59 2.82
C LEU A 106 7.88 -8.82 3.22
N THR A 107 7.27 -9.80 3.89
CA THR A 107 7.95 -11.03 4.31
C THR A 107 8.43 -11.83 3.12
N LYS A 108 7.64 -11.85 2.04
CA LYS A 108 8.00 -12.52 0.79
C LYS A 108 9.09 -11.79 0.02
N ALA A 109 9.04 -10.46 0.00
CA ALA A 109 10.09 -9.59 -0.52
C ALA A 109 11.43 -9.85 0.19
N LEU A 110 11.44 -9.90 1.52
CA LEU A 110 12.64 -10.18 2.33
C LEU A 110 13.26 -11.55 2.01
N LYS A 111 12.43 -12.54 1.67
CA LYS A 111 12.89 -13.88 1.26
C LYS A 111 13.28 -13.97 -0.21
N GLY A 112 13.19 -12.88 -0.97
CA GLY A 112 13.42 -12.87 -2.42
C GLY A 112 12.46 -13.76 -3.20
N GLN A 113 11.30 -14.08 -2.62
CA GLN A 113 10.31 -14.98 -3.23
C GLN A 113 9.29 -14.21 -4.07
N SER A 114 8.83 -14.84 -5.15
CA SER A 114 7.62 -14.41 -5.84
C SER A 114 6.43 -14.51 -4.91
N TYR A 115 5.68 -13.41 -4.84
CA TYR A 115 4.40 -13.39 -4.15
C TYR A 115 3.35 -12.72 -5.02
N TYR A 116 2.21 -13.38 -5.11
CA TYR A 116 1.01 -12.85 -5.72
C TYR A 116 -0.02 -12.74 -4.62
N TYR A 117 -0.56 -11.55 -4.41
CA TYR A 117 -1.66 -11.35 -3.47
C TYR A 117 -2.79 -12.35 -3.77
N PRO A 118 -3.26 -13.16 -2.83
CA PRO A 118 -4.25 -14.19 -3.09
C PRO A 118 -5.60 -13.63 -3.59
N LEU A 119 -5.93 -12.37 -3.26
CA LEU A 119 -7.18 -11.71 -3.67
C LEU A 119 -6.99 -10.67 -4.80
N ILE A 120 -5.86 -9.97 -4.84
CA ILE A 120 -5.59 -8.88 -5.82
C ILE A 120 -4.73 -9.37 -7.00
N GLY A 121 -3.95 -10.44 -6.79
CA GLY A 121 -2.98 -10.95 -7.77
C GLY A 121 -3.62 -11.43 -9.07
N ARG A 122 -4.89 -11.84 -9.08
CA ARG A 122 -5.61 -12.26 -10.30
C ARG A 122 -6.17 -11.09 -11.12
N LEU A 123 -6.48 -9.97 -10.48
CA LEU A 123 -7.00 -8.77 -11.14
C LEU A 123 -5.89 -7.87 -11.70
N VAL A 124 -4.69 -8.00 -11.15
CA VAL A 124 -3.55 -7.16 -11.50
C VAL A 124 -2.45 -7.93 -12.23
N SER A 125 -2.48 -9.27 -12.31
CA SER A 125 -1.51 -10.14 -13.02
C SER A 125 -1.33 -9.76 -14.48
#